data_AF-A0AAE9DMM6-F1
#
_entry.id   AF-A0AAE9DMM6-F1
#
_cell.length_a   1.000
_cell.length_b   1.000
_cell.length_c   1.000
_cell.angle_alpha   90.00
_cell.angle_beta   90.00
_cell.angle_gamma   90.00
#
_symmetry.space_group_name_H-M   'P 1'
#
loop_
_entity.id
_entity.type
_entity.pdbx_description
1 polymer ?
#
loop_
_entity_poly.entity_id
_entity_poly.type
_entity_poly.pdbx_seq_one_letter_code
_entity_poly.pdbx_strand_id
1 'polypeptide(L)'
;MILNQMAAYGIYVQGPMTQVCISFNRFLIIYFATSAKQTNGKTATIIALSICWLISLFVTVAGIPGNCTNIFNFDILTWDNLDPCVDTLADSVMYWIGFLAVISNTFNVVVAIKLIVSSVRIAVAK
;
A
#
# COMPACT_ATOMS: atom_id res chain seq x y z
N MET A 1 -23.96 1.32 -2.30
CA MET A 1 -23.20 2.56 -2.58
C MET A 1 -21.90 2.62 -1.79
N ILE A 2 -21.91 2.68 -0.44
CA ILE A 2 -20.68 2.78 0.38
C ILE A 2 -19.73 1.60 0.17
N LEU A 3 -20.25 0.37 0.18
CA LEU A 3 -19.43 -0.84 -0.06
C LEU A 3 -18.70 -0.78 -1.41
N ASN A 4 -19.33 -0.15 -2.42
CA ASN A 4 -18.73 0.00 -3.74
C ASN A 4 -17.55 0.97 -3.71
N GLN A 5 -17.69 2.11 -3.03
CA GLN A 5 -16.59 3.07 -2.87
C GLN A 5 -15.44 2.51 -2.03
N MET A 6 -15.79 1.75 -0.98
CA MET A 6 -14.78 1.07 -0.17
C MET A 6 -14.00 0.06 -1.01
N ALA A 7 -14.69 -0.75 -1.82
CA ALA A 7 -14.04 -1.75 -2.67
C ALA A 7 -13.21 -1.12 -3.80
N ALA A 8 -13.75 -0.11 -4.50
CA ALA A 8 -13.09 0.55 -5.63
C ALA A 8 -11.88 1.38 -5.21
N TYR A 9 -11.93 2.02 -4.03
CA TYR A 9 -10.93 2.99 -3.62
C TYR A 9 -10.28 2.65 -2.27
N GLY A 10 -11.01 2.75 -1.17
CA GLY A 10 -10.40 2.68 0.17
C GLY A 10 -9.62 1.38 0.42
N ILE A 11 -10.29 0.25 0.26
CA ILE A 11 -9.69 -1.08 0.42
C ILE A 11 -8.63 -1.32 -0.67
N TYR A 12 -8.87 -0.82 -1.88
CA TYR A 12 -7.96 -0.96 -3.00
C TYR A 12 -6.60 -0.28 -2.75
N VAL A 13 -6.59 0.91 -2.13
CA VAL A 13 -5.36 1.64 -1.74
C VAL A 13 -4.75 1.09 -0.44
N GLN A 14 -5.58 0.59 0.49
CA GLN A 14 -5.13 0.06 1.79
C GLN A 14 -4.10 -1.07 1.65
N GLY A 15 -4.33 -2.00 0.71
CA GLY A 15 -3.45 -3.14 0.48
C GLY A 15 -2.01 -2.71 0.12
N PRO A 16 -1.81 -1.98 -0.99
CA PRO A 16 -0.51 -1.48 -1.41
C PRO A 16 0.20 -0.62 -0.36
N MET A 17 -0.52 0.25 0.37
CA MET A 17 0.07 1.02 1.47
C MET A 17 0.62 0.10 2.58
N THR A 18 -0.16 -0.90 2.96
CA THR A 18 0.28 -1.89 3.97
C THR A 18 1.49 -2.70 3.48
N GLN A 19 1.53 -3.04 2.19
CA GLN A 19 2.68 -3.73 1.58
C GLN A 19 3.96 -2.90 1.68
N VAL A 20 3.88 -1.58 1.44
CA VAL A 20 5.03 -0.67 1.63
C VAL A 20 5.48 -0.68 3.09
N CYS A 21 4.56 -0.60 4.06
CA CYS A 21 4.91 -0.67 5.49
C CYS A 21 5.64 -1.98 5.84
N ILE A 22 5.17 -3.11 5.32
CA ILE A 22 5.79 -4.43 5.55
C ILE A 22 7.19 -4.48 4.94
N SER A 23 7.34 -4.07 3.67
CA SER A 23 8.62 -4.06 2.97
C SER A 23 9.64 -3.14 3.66
N PHE A 24 9.21 -1.96 4.09
CA PHE A 24 10.05 -1.02 4.81
C PHE A 24 10.46 -1.54 6.19
N ASN A 25 9.54 -2.15 6.94
CA ASN A 25 9.86 -2.76 8.24
C ASN A 25 10.93 -3.86 8.09
N ARG A 26 10.82 -4.71 7.06
CA ARG A 26 11.84 -5.73 6.75
C ARG A 26 13.18 -5.09 6.43
N PHE A 27 13.19 -4.03 5.62
CA PHE A 27 14.41 -3.28 5.30
C PHE A 27 15.08 -2.75 6.58
N LEU A 28 14.33 -2.12 7.47
CA LEU A 28 14.87 -1.58 8.73
C LEU A 28 15.53 -2.66 9.60
N ILE A 29 14.85 -3.78 9.82
CA ILE A 29 15.34 -4.88 10.67
C ILE A 29 16.64 -5.49 10.09
N ILE A 30 16.66 -5.75 8.79
CA ILE A 30 17.79 -6.44 8.13
C ILE A 30 18.99 -5.51 7.97
N TYR A 31 18.78 -4.21 7.75
CA TYR A 31 19.88 -3.27 7.55
C TYR A 31 20.41 -2.64 8.83
N PHE A 32 19.54 -2.36 9.79
CA PHE A 32 19.87 -1.61 10.99
C PHE A 32 19.70 -2.44 12.26
N ALA A 33 20.03 -3.74 12.20
CA ALA A 33 19.84 -4.72 13.28
C ALA A 33 20.32 -4.24 14.67
N THR A 34 21.32 -3.34 14.75
CA THR A 34 21.81 -2.74 16.01
C THR A 34 20.85 -1.68 16.61
N SER A 35 20.01 -1.05 15.79
CA SER A 35 18.94 -0.12 16.20
C SER A 35 17.59 -0.81 16.41
N ALA A 36 17.49 -2.12 16.12
CA ALA A 36 16.28 -2.94 16.26
C ALA A 36 15.96 -3.35 17.71
N LYS A 37 16.74 -2.87 18.70
CA LYS A 37 16.24 -2.69 20.07
C LYS A 37 15.25 -1.51 20.10
N GLN A 38 14.27 -1.53 19.19
CA GLN A 38 13.23 -0.51 19.07
C GLN A 38 12.25 -0.72 20.22
N THR A 39 12.53 -0.08 21.35
CA THR A 39 11.67 -0.05 22.53
C THR A 39 10.20 0.32 22.18
N ASN A 40 9.96 0.95 21.01
CA ASN A 40 8.66 1.40 20.53
C ASN A 40 8.20 0.84 19.16
N GLY A 41 8.80 -0.24 18.63
CA GLY A 41 8.49 -0.74 17.27
C GLY A 41 7.01 -1.10 17.04
N LYS A 42 6.34 -1.64 18.06
CA LYS A 42 4.89 -1.92 18.05
C LYS A 42 4.07 -0.64 17.91
N THR A 43 4.39 0.38 18.70
CA THR A 43 3.69 1.68 18.67
C THR A 43 3.86 2.36 17.32
N ALA A 44 5.07 2.34 16.75
CA ALA A 44 5.33 2.89 15.43
C ALA A 44 4.51 2.16 14.34
N THR A 45 4.41 0.83 14.42
CA THR A 45 3.60 0.03 13.49
C THR A 45 2.11 0.39 13.58
N ILE A 46 1.58 0.51 14.81
CA ILE A 46 0.18 0.89 15.03
C ILE A 46 -0.10 2.28 14.46
N ILE A 47 0.78 3.25 14.71
CA ILE A 47 0.64 4.62 14.17
C ILE A 47 0.65 4.59 12.63
N ALA A 48 1.60 3.88 12.03
CA ALA A 48 1.69 3.79 10.57
C ALA A 48 0.43 3.18 9.95
N LEU A 49 -0.06 2.06 10.50
CA LEU A 49 -1.28 1.41 10.01
C LEU A 49 -2.52 2.28 10.21
N SER A 50 -2.62 2.99 11.33
CA SER A 50 -3.71 3.95 11.57
C SER A 50 -3.72 5.06 10.52
N ILE A 51 -2.54 5.60 10.15
CA ILE A 51 -2.43 6.59 9.09
C ILE A 51 -2.89 6.01 7.74
N CYS A 52 -2.46 4.79 7.39
CA CYS A 52 -2.92 4.12 6.17
C CYS A 52 -4.45 3.98 6.15
N TRP A 53 -5.05 3.55 7.27
CA TRP A 53 -6.51 3.44 7.36
C TRP A 53 -7.23 4.79 7.26
N LEU A 54 -6.71 5.85 7.87
CA LEU A 54 -7.28 7.20 7.76
C LEU A 54 -7.24 7.69 6.31
N ILE A 55 -6.15 7.44 5.60
CA ILE A 55 -6.03 7.74 4.17
C ILE A 55 -7.06 6.95 3.37
N SER A 56 -7.18 5.64 3.59
CA SER A 56 -8.15 4.79 2.89
C SER A 56 -9.60 5.23 3.12
N LEU A 57 -9.93 5.65 4.35
CA LEU A 57 -11.24 6.22 4.67
C LEU A 57 -11.45 7.56 3.97
N PHE A 58 -10.45 8.42 3.95
CA PHE A 58 -10.52 9.71 3.25
C PHE A 58 -10.80 9.52 1.76
N VAL A 59 -10.07 8.64 1.07
CA VAL A 59 -10.29 8.38 -0.36
C VAL A 59 -11.69 7.78 -0.60
N THR A 60 -12.16 6.90 0.29
CA THR A 60 -13.54 6.36 0.21
C THR A 60 -14.58 7.47 0.28
N VAL A 61 -14.43 8.39 1.24
CA VAL A 61 -15.37 9.49 1.45
C VAL A 61 -15.29 10.51 0.32
N ALA A 62 -14.11 10.75 -0.24
CA ALA A 62 -13.93 11.64 -1.39
C ALA A 62 -14.72 11.19 -2.63
N GLY A 63 -14.98 9.88 -2.78
CA GLY A 63 -15.81 9.31 -3.85
C GLY A 63 -17.32 9.30 -3.57
N ILE A 64 -17.81 9.92 -2.50
CA ILE A 64 -19.25 9.92 -2.14
C ILE A 64 -20.02 11.16 -2.68
N PRO A 65 -19.47 12.39 -2.64
CA PRO A 65 -20.23 13.57 -3.03
C PRO A 65 -20.57 13.63 -4.53
N GLY A 66 -21.77 14.14 -4.85
CA GLY A 66 -22.18 14.50 -6.20
C GLY A 66 -22.13 13.34 -7.20
N ASN A 67 -21.62 13.61 -8.40
CA ASN A 67 -21.49 12.63 -9.48
C ASN A 67 -20.21 11.79 -9.39
N CYS A 68 -19.44 11.90 -8.30
CA CYS A 68 -18.18 11.15 -8.11
C CYS A 68 -18.40 9.73 -7.55
N THR A 69 -19.66 9.34 -7.34
CA THR A 69 -20.03 8.01 -6.86
C THR A 69 -19.83 7.00 -7.96
N ASN A 70 -18.82 6.15 -7.77
CA ASN A 70 -18.59 4.99 -8.60
C ASN A 70 -19.75 3.96 -8.52
N ILE A 71 -20.24 3.50 -9.68
CA ILE A 71 -21.33 2.53 -9.82
C ILE A 71 -20.78 1.27 -10.50
N PHE A 72 -20.99 0.11 -9.90
CA PHE A 72 -20.52 -1.14 -10.48
C PHE A 72 -21.49 -1.61 -11.57
N ASN A 73 -20.96 -1.80 -12.78
CA ASN A 73 -21.71 -2.30 -13.92
C ASN A 73 -21.50 -3.83 -14.03
N PHE A 74 -22.59 -4.58 -13.85
CA PHE A 74 -22.55 -6.05 -13.84
C PHE A 74 -22.42 -6.67 -15.24
N ASP A 75 -22.75 -5.94 -16.31
CA ASP A 75 -22.67 -6.46 -17.68
C ASP A 75 -21.23 -6.52 -18.18
N ILE A 76 -20.42 -5.52 -17.79
CA ILE A 76 -19.00 -5.42 -18.14
C ILE A 76 -18.06 -5.78 -16.98
N LEU A 77 -18.61 -6.15 -15.82
CA LEU A 77 -17.89 -6.52 -14.59
C LEU A 77 -16.84 -5.48 -14.15
N THR A 78 -17.12 -4.21 -14.37
CA THR A 78 -16.25 -3.09 -13.98
C THR A 78 -17.07 -1.91 -13.50
N TRP A 79 -16.37 -0.97 -12.91
CA TRP A 79 -16.90 0.32 -12.49
C TRP A 79 -17.16 1.23 -13.68
N ASP A 80 -18.34 1.85 -13.69
CA ASP A 80 -18.77 2.75 -14.76
C ASP A 80 -18.21 4.15 -14.49
N ASN A 81 -17.49 4.70 -15.48
CA ASN A 81 -16.82 6.00 -15.40
C ASN A 81 -17.57 7.04 -16.23
N LEU A 82 -18.89 7.12 -16.02
CA LEU A 82 -19.75 7.98 -16.83
C LEU A 82 -19.51 9.48 -16.57
N ASP A 83 -18.97 9.83 -15.39
CA ASP A 83 -18.67 11.21 -14.99
C ASP A 83 -17.15 11.44 -14.89
N PRO A 84 -16.63 12.58 -15.42
CA PRO A 84 -15.20 12.92 -15.35
C PRO A 84 -14.60 12.91 -13.93
N CYS A 85 -15.44 13.14 -12.91
CA CYS A 85 -15.02 13.09 -11.51
C CYS A 85 -14.57 11.68 -11.11
N VAL A 86 -15.33 10.65 -11.51
CA VAL A 86 -15.01 9.24 -11.24
C VAL A 86 -13.73 8.85 -11.95
N ASP A 87 -13.58 9.25 -13.22
CA ASP A 87 -12.42 8.96 -14.05
C ASP A 87 -11.13 9.56 -13.46
N THR A 88 -11.16 10.85 -13.09
CA THR A 88 -10.02 11.55 -12.49
C THR A 88 -9.61 10.93 -11.14
N LEU A 89 -10.59 10.53 -10.32
CA LEU A 89 -10.33 9.90 -9.03
C LEU A 89 -9.74 8.49 -9.21
N ALA A 90 -10.27 7.70 -10.15
CA ALA A 90 -9.78 6.38 -10.47
C ALA A 90 -8.34 6.42 -10.99
N ASP A 91 -8.03 7.34 -11.92
CA ASP A 91 -6.67 7.55 -12.43
C ASP A 91 -5.71 7.96 -11.32
N SER A 92 -6.12 8.89 -10.45
CA SER A 92 -5.31 9.33 -9.31
C SER A 92 -4.98 8.18 -8.36
N VAL A 93 -5.97 7.33 -8.06
CA VAL A 93 -5.79 6.12 -7.24
C VAL A 93 -4.86 5.13 -7.93
N MET A 94 -5.01 4.92 -9.23
CA MET A 94 -4.18 3.99 -9.99
C MET A 94 -2.72 4.43 -10.05
N TYR A 95 -2.44 5.71 -10.31
CA TYR A 95 -1.07 6.26 -10.27
C TYR A 95 -0.46 6.14 -8.88
N TRP A 96 -1.24 6.39 -7.82
CA TRP A 96 -0.76 6.21 -6.45
C TRP A 96 -0.39 4.76 -6.16
N ILE A 97 -1.25 3.81 -6.51
CA ILE A 97 -0.96 2.38 -6.31
C ILE A 97 0.27 1.95 -7.11
N GLY A 98 0.42 2.42 -8.35
CA GLY A 98 1.62 2.19 -9.16
C GLY A 98 2.89 2.69 -8.48
N PHE A 99 2.84 3.91 -7.92
CA PHE A 99 3.95 4.49 -7.17
C PHE A 99 4.29 3.67 -5.91
N LEU A 100 3.28 3.27 -5.12
CA LEU A 100 3.47 2.41 -3.94
C LEU A 100 4.07 1.04 -4.32
N ALA A 101 3.65 0.47 -5.45
CA ALA A 101 4.18 -0.78 -5.96
C ALA A 101 5.67 -0.66 -6.31
N VAL A 102 6.10 0.42 -6.96
CA VAL A 102 7.52 0.68 -7.24
C VAL A 102 8.33 0.75 -5.95
N ILE A 103 7.83 1.48 -4.94
CA ILE A 103 8.50 1.60 -3.64
C ILE A 103 8.61 0.24 -2.93
N SER A 104 7.50 -0.50 -2.81
CA SER A 104 7.47 -1.79 -2.13
C SER A 104 8.42 -2.79 -2.80
N ASN A 105 8.37 -2.88 -4.14
CA ASN A 105 9.25 -3.77 -4.88
C ASN A 105 10.72 -3.39 -4.74
N THR A 106 11.05 -2.10 -4.74
CA THR A 106 12.42 -1.62 -4.52
C THR A 106 12.95 -2.09 -3.15
N PHE A 107 12.18 -1.89 -2.08
CA PHE A 107 12.57 -2.38 -0.75
C PHE A 107 12.72 -3.91 -0.71
N ASN A 108 11.81 -4.64 -1.35
CA ASN A 108 11.87 -6.10 -1.40
C ASN A 108 13.12 -6.60 -2.14
N VAL A 109 13.49 -5.99 -3.27
CA VAL A 109 14.70 -6.33 -4.03
C VAL A 109 15.95 -6.05 -3.20
N VAL A 110 16.04 -4.89 -2.57
CA VAL A 110 17.17 -4.51 -1.70
C VAL A 110 17.34 -5.51 -0.55
N VAL A 111 16.25 -5.87 0.12
CA VAL A 111 16.24 -6.89 1.17
C VAL A 111 16.68 -8.25 0.64
N ALA A 112 16.17 -8.69 -0.51
CA ALA A 112 16.52 -9.97 -1.11
C ALA A 112 18.03 -10.06 -1.42
N ILE A 113 18.60 -9.01 -2.01
CA ILE A 113 20.03 -8.94 -2.32
C ILE A 113 20.86 -9.11 -1.04
N LYS A 114 20.52 -8.38 0.04
CA LYS A 114 21.29 -8.49 1.29
C LYS A 114 21.20 -9.88 1.92
N LEU A 115 20.03 -10.51 1.88
CA LEU A 115 19.85 -11.86 2.39
C LEU A 115 20.66 -12.89 1.60
N ILE A 116 20.66 -12.79 0.26
CA ILE A 116 21.46 -13.67 -0.62
C ILE A 116 22.96 -13.49 -0.37
N VAL A 117 23.44 -12.25 -0.29
CA VAL A 117 24.86 -11.99 -0.01
C VAL A 117 25.26 -12.51 1.38
N SER A 118 24.39 -12.32 2.37
CA SER A 118 24.63 -12.81 3.73
C SER A 118 24.65 -14.34 3.80
N SER A 119 23.76 -15.04 3.07
CA SER A 119 23.73 -16.50 3.07
C SER A 119 24.95 -17.11 2.36
N VAL A 120 25.38 -16.53 1.23
CA VAL A 120 26.59 -16.95 0.51
C VAL A 120 27.84 -16.78 1.39
N ARG A 121 27.96 -15.65 2.10
CA ARG A 121 29.09 -15.42 3.03
C ARG A 121 29.17 -16.48 4.13
N ILE A 122 28.02 -16.90 4.67
CA ILE A 122 27.96 -17.95 5.70
C ILE A 122 28.32 -19.32 5.12
N ALA A 123 27.90 -19.62 3.89
CA ALA A 123 28.21 -20.88 3.22
C ALA A 123 29.70 -21.03 2.88
N VAL A 124 30.38 -19.93 2.50
CA VAL A 124 31.83 -19.91 2.20
C VAL A 124 32.68 -19.93 3.47
N ALA A 125 32.14 -19.48 4.61
CA ALA A 125 32.85 -19.48 5.89
C ALA A 125 32.79 -20.83 6.65
N LYS A 126 32.03 -21.80 6.15
CA LYS A 126 32.00 -23.20 6.64
C LYS A 126 32.94 -24.07 5.83
#